data_AF-A0A498CGN5-F1
#
_entry.id   AF-A0A498CGN5-F1
#
_cell.length_a   1.000
_cell.length_b   1.000
_cell.length_c   1.000
_cell.angle_alpha   90.00
_cell.angle_beta   90.00
_cell.angle_gamma   90.00
#
_symmetry.space_group_name_H-M   'P 1'
#
loop_
_entity.id
_entity.type
_entity.pdbx_description
1 polymer ?
#
loop_
_entity_poly.entity_id
_entity_poly.type
_entity_poly.pdbx_seq_one_letter_code
_entity_poly.pdbx_strand_id
1 'polypeptide(L)'
;MNSNHRHRPRKRFGQNFLHDPTLISRMVKAINPGPDDTLVEIGPGEGALTLPLLRAAGRLAAVELDRDLVAPLQSRARAAGELTVHQADALRFDFRQLAPAPPARLRVVGNLPYNISTPLIFHLLESADVIQDMHFTLQKEVVDRLAAPPGSKIYGRLSVMVQYRCAVTSLFRLPPAPSARPPRWTPPSSGWCPTKSPPWTWATNRPSPDWSPRPSPSGARPCATPSRGCSPRRRSAPPA
;
A
#
# COMPACT_ATOMS: atom_id res chain seq x y z
N MET A 1 -26.15 -23.74 31.68
CA MET A 1 -25.35 -24.66 30.84
C MET A 1 -25.55 -24.30 29.37
N ASN A 2 -24.44 -23.97 28.72
CA ASN A 2 -24.10 -24.00 27.30
C ASN A 2 -25.02 -23.36 26.25
N SER A 3 -24.55 -22.25 25.68
CA SER A 3 -24.76 -21.92 24.27
C SER A 3 -23.43 -21.41 23.69
N ASN A 4 -22.68 -22.37 23.15
CA ASN A 4 -21.39 -22.19 22.48
C ASN A 4 -21.59 -21.32 21.21
N HIS A 5 -21.53 -19.99 21.33
CA HIS A 5 -21.28 -19.13 20.19
C HIS A 5 -19.80 -19.27 19.80
N ARG A 6 -19.52 -20.33 19.04
CA ARG A 6 -18.26 -20.45 18.29
C ARG A 6 -18.15 -19.22 17.39
N HIS A 7 -17.38 -18.22 17.83
CA HIS A 7 -16.81 -17.19 16.97
C HIS A 7 -16.19 -17.92 15.79
N ARG A 8 -16.84 -17.83 14.64
CA ARG A 8 -16.32 -18.39 13.40
C ARG A 8 -15.43 -17.28 12.87
N PRO A 9 -14.08 -17.39 12.95
CA PRO A 9 -13.22 -16.39 12.35
C PRO A 9 -13.67 -16.32 10.90
N ARG A 10 -14.12 -15.15 10.44
CA ARG A 10 -14.39 -14.94 9.02
C ARG A 10 -13.05 -15.21 8.35
N LYS A 11 -12.86 -16.43 7.83
CA LYS A 11 -11.64 -16.88 7.17
C LYS A 11 -11.38 -15.96 5.99
N ARG A 12 -10.73 -14.83 6.26
CA ARG A 12 -10.21 -13.89 5.27
C ARG A 12 -8.89 -14.51 4.85
N PHE A 13 -8.90 -15.07 3.64
CA PHE A 13 -7.86 -15.91 3.02
C PHE A 13 -6.44 -15.29 2.93
N GLY A 14 -6.17 -14.13 3.56
CA GLY A 14 -4.87 -13.45 3.57
C GLY A 14 -4.12 -13.46 4.91
N GLN A 15 -4.71 -13.98 5.99
CA GLN A 15 -4.08 -13.93 7.33
C GLN A 15 -3.07 -15.05 7.62
N ASN A 16 -2.99 -16.10 6.79
CA ASN A 16 -2.23 -17.32 7.08
C ASN A 16 -0.69 -17.19 6.98
N PHE A 17 -0.16 -16.05 6.53
CA PHE A 17 1.29 -15.87 6.31
C PHE A 17 2.06 -15.48 7.58
N LEU A 18 1.36 -14.99 8.60
CA LEU A 18 1.95 -14.37 9.79
C LEU A 18 2.23 -15.36 10.94
N HIS A 19 2.50 -16.63 10.62
CA HIS A 19 2.96 -17.61 11.62
C HIS A 19 4.45 -17.94 11.49
N ASP A 20 5.11 -17.53 10.41
CA ASP A 20 6.55 -17.77 10.22
C ASP A 20 7.37 -16.66 10.91
N PRO A 21 8.10 -16.97 12.01
CA PRO A 21 8.92 -15.99 12.73
C PRO A 21 10.04 -15.42 11.86
N THR A 22 10.57 -16.19 10.91
CA THR A 22 11.62 -15.74 9.99
C THR A 22 11.09 -14.64 9.08
N LEU A 23 9.88 -14.82 8.55
CA LEU A 23 9.22 -13.85 7.70
C LEU A 23 8.89 -12.57 8.46
N ILE A 24 8.36 -12.72 9.67
CA ILE A 24 8.06 -11.61 10.57
C ILE A 24 9.32 -10.81 10.89
N SER A 25 10.41 -11.50 11.28
CA SER A 25 11.70 -10.87 11.54
C SER A 25 12.23 -10.09 10.34
N ARG A 26 12.10 -10.66 9.13
CA ARG A 26 12.46 -9.96 7.88
C ARG A 26 11.60 -8.74 7.62
N MET A 27 10.29 -8.80 7.88
CA MET A 27 9.39 -7.64 7.74
C MET A 27 9.74 -6.53 8.73
N VAL A 28 9.96 -6.87 10.00
CA VAL A 28 10.36 -5.91 11.04
C VAL A 28 11.70 -5.26 10.69
N LYS A 29 12.68 -6.05 10.26
CA LYS A 29 13.97 -5.51 9.80
C LYS A 29 13.81 -4.59 8.59
N ALA A 30 12.85 -4.89 7.70
CA ALA A 30 12.60 -4.06 6.54
C ALA A 30 11.94 -2.72 6.89
N ILE A 31 10.99 -2.75 7.82
CA ILE A 31 10.38 -1.54 8.39
C ILE A 31 11.42 -0.75 9.18
N ASN A 32 12.36 -1.42 9.85
CA ASN A 32 13.37 -0.79 10.70
C ASN A 32 12.76 0.25 11.66
N PRO A 33 11.82 -0.17 12.53
CA PRO A 33 11.18 0.73 13.49
C PRO A 33 12.17 1.18 14.58
N GLY A 34 12.11 2.46 14.93
CA GLY A 34 12.83 3.06 16.04
C GLY A 34 11.89 3.61 17.14
N PRO A 35 12.43 3.95 18.32
CA PRO A 35 11.63 4.44 19.45
C PRO A 35 10.96 5.80 19.20
N ASP A 36 11.54 6.61 18.30
CA ASP A 36 11.00 7.92 17.95
C ASP A 36 9.93 7.85 16.85
N ASP A 37 9.76 6.69 16.21
CA ASP A 37 8.79 6.53 15.14
C ASP A 37 7.36 6.62 15.67
N THR A 38 6.47 7.11 14.82
CA THR A 38 5.02 7.01 15.01
C THR A 38 4.49 5.99 14.01
N LEU A 39 4.15 4.81 14.50
CA LEU A 39 3.71 3.68 13.68
C LEU A 39 2.21 3.44 13.85
N VAL A 40 1.55 3.12 12.75
CA VAL A 40 0.18 2.58 12.75
C VAL A 40 0.11 1.28 11.97
N GLU A 41 -0.45 0.24 12.59
CA GLU A 41 -0.74 -1.04 11.94
C GLU A 41 -2.21 -1.15 11.54
N ILE A 42 -2.47 -1.48 10.28
CA ILE A 42 -3.81 -1.75 9.76
C ILE A 42 -4.07 -3.25 9.78
N GLY A 43 -5.11 -3.66 10.53
CA GLY A 43 -5.51 -5.05 10.65
C GLY A 43 -4.49 -5.91 11.41
N PRO A 44 -4.21 -5.60 12.70
CA PRO A 44 -3.23 -6.32 13.51
C PRO A 44 -3.57 -7.81 13.71
N GLY A 45 -4.85 -8.19 13.59
CA GLY A 45 -5.30 -9.57 13.81
C GLY A 45 -4.93 -10.05 15.23
N GLU A 46 -4.21 -11.17 15.32
CA GLU A 46 -3.78 -11.74 16.60
C GLU A 46 -2.50 -11.11 17.19
N GLY A 47 -1.85 -10.21 16.46
CA GLY A 47 -0.67 -9.47 16.93
C GLY A 47 0.67 -9.98 16.42
N ALA A 48 0.69 -10.80 15.36
CA ALA A 48 1.92 -11.43 14.87
C ALA A 48 2.99 -10.42 14.42
N LEU A 49 2.60 -9.32 13.77
CA LEU A 49 3.49 -8.21 13.41
C LEU A 49 3.47 -7.11 14.50
N THR A 50 2.32 -6.90 15.15
CA THR A 50 2.14 -5.94 16.26
C THR A 50 3.16 -6.12 17.37
N LEU A 51 3.34 -7.34 17.90
CA LEU A 51 4.17 -7.57 19.08
C LEU A 51 5.67 -7.31 18.80
N PRO A 52 6.27 -7.81 17.70
CA PRO A 52 7.64 -7.45 17.33
C PRO A 52 7.86 -5.96 17.06
N LEU A 53 6.90 -5.29 16.41
CA LEU A 53 6.99 -3.84 16.17
C LEU A 53 6.96 -3.05 17.48
N LEU A 54 6.04 -3.40 18.39
CA LEU A 54 5.97 -2.81 19.72
C LEU A 54 7.27 -2.94 20.50
N ARG A 55 7.90 -4.13 20.48
CA ARG A 55 9.18 -4.33 21.18
C ARG A 55 10.30 -3.43 20.65
N ALA A 56 10.25 -3.05 19.38
CA ALA A 56 11.28 -2.23 18.76
C ALA A 56 10.98 -0.72 18.87
N ALA A 57 9.71 -0.32 18.72
CA ALA A 57 9.30 1.09 18.74
C ALA A 57 8.81 1.59 20.12
N GLY A 58 8.51 0.69 21.05
CA GLY A 58 7.93 1.00 22.36
C GLY A 58 6.44 1.39 22.31
N ARG A 59 5.98 2.02 21.23
CA ARG A 59 4.59 2.45 21.01
C ARG A 59 4.08 2.08 19.62
N LEU A 60 2.80 1.77 19.50
CA LEU A 60 2.15 1.46 18.24
C LEU A 60 0.65 1.81 18.30
N ALA A 61 0.13 2.45 17.26
CA ALA A 61 -1.30 2.53 17.02
C ALA A 61 -1.74 1.36 16.13
N ALA A 62 -2.97 0.87 16.30
CA ALA A 62 -3.54 -0.13 15.42
C ALA A 62 -4.98 0.23 15.04
N VAL A 63 -5.37 -0.04 13.79
CA VAL A 63 -6.75 0.11 13.31
C VAL A 63 -7.32 -1.27 13.03
N GLU A 64 -8.33 -1.67 13.79
CA GLU A 64 -8.97 -2.98 13.69
C GLU A 64 -10.49 -2.86 13.65
N LEU A 65 -11.11 -3.62 12.74
CA LEU A 65 -12.56 -3.63 12.59
C LEU A 65 -13.20 -4.64 13.56
N ASP A 66 -12.52 -5.76 13.82
CA ASP A 66 -13.01 -6.83 14.68
C ASP A 66 -12.77 -6.51 16.17
N ARG A 67 -13.86 -6.19 16.87
CA ARG A 67 -13.84 -5.81 18.29
C ARG A 67 -13.41 -6.96 19.19
N ASP A 68 -13.67 -8.20 18.78
CA ASP A 68 -13.37 -9.40 19.58
C ASP A 68 -11.86 -9.65 19.69
N LEU A 69 -11.07 -9.10 18.75
CA LEU A 69 -9.62 -9.21 18.73
C LEU A 69 -8.93 -8.16 19.61
N VAL A 70 -9.59 -7.06 19.93
CA VAL A 70 -8.95 -5.92 20.60
C VAL A 70 -8.50 -6.24 22.02
N ALA A 71 -9.39 -6.76 22.87
CA ALA A 71 -9.04 -7.04 24.26
C ALA A 71 -7.94 -8.14 24.39
N PRO A 72 -8.01 -9.27 23.66
CA PRO A 72 -6.92 -10.24 23.64
C PRO A 72 -5.59 -9.67 23.13
N LEU A 73 -5.62 -8.85 22.07
CA LEU A 73 -4.43 -8.24 21.50
C LEU A 73 -3.77 -7.27 22.50
N GLN A 74 -4.55 -6.37 23.10
CA GLN A 74 -4.06 -5.43 24.11
C GLN A 74 -3.45 -6.17 25.31
N SER A 75 -4.09 -7.24 25.77
CA SER A 75 -3.56 -8.06 26.87
C SER A 75 -2.17 -8.63 26.55
N ARG A 76 -1.98 -9.19 25.35
CA ARG A 76 -0.67 -9.72 24.89
C ARG A 76 0.36 -8.60 24.70
N ALA A 77 -0.08 -7.43 24.25
CA ALA A 77 0.79 -6.29 23.97
C ALA A 77 1.39 -5.64 25.22
N ARG A 78 0.77 -5.79 26.40
CA ARG A 78 1.24 -5.16 27.66
C ARG A 78 2.71 -5.44 27.99
N ALA A 79 3.22 -6.62 27.65
CA ALA A 79 4.60 -7.00 27.90
C ALA A 79 5.58 -6.51 26.81
N ALA A 80 5.07 -6.02 25.67
CA ALA A 80 5.86 -5.60 24.52
C ALA A 80 5.98 -4.07 24.40
N GLY A 81 4.97 -3.31 24.83
CA GLY A 81 4.96 -1.86 24.77
C GLY A 81 3.56 -1.27 24.90
N GLU A 82 3.42 0.00 24.53
CA GLU A 82 2.16 0.74 24.56
C GLU A 82 1.39 0.57 23.23
N LEU A 83 0.25 -0.13 23.29
CA LEU A 83 -0.62 -0.35 22.14
C LEU A 83 -1.93 0.42 22.27
N THR A 84 -2.17 1.35 21.36
CA THR A 84 -3.47 2.01 21.20
C THR A 84 -4.23 1.36 20.04
N VAL A 85 -5.44 0.85 20.30
CA VAL A 85 -6.26 0.21 19.26
C VAL A 85 -7.50 1.04 18.96
N HIS A 86 -7.61 1.50 17.72
CA HIS A 86 -8.76 2.19 17.18
C HIS A 86 -9.71 1.18 16.52
N GLN A 87 -10.90 1.02 17.12
CA GLN A 87 -11.94 0.15 16.59
C GLN A 87 -12.68 0.85 15.44
N ALA A 88 -12.18 0.70 14.22
CA ALA A 88 -12.69 1.41 13.06
C ALA A 88 -12.46 0.65 11.75
N ASP A 89 -13.25 1.01 10.73
CA ASP A 89 -12.95 0.64 9.35
C ASP A 89 -11.79 1.49 8.82
N ALA A 90 -10.68 0.85 8.46
CA ALA A 90 -9.50 1.51 7.92
C ALA A 90 -9.79 2.32 6.64
N LEU A 91 -10.83 1.95 5.86
CA LEU A 91 -11.25 2.70 4.67
C LEU A 91 -11.95 4.03 4.99
N ARG A 92 -12.31 4.26 6.25
CA ARG A 92 -13.01 5.47 6.72
C ARG A 92 -12.27 6.19 7.85
N PHE A 93 -11.18 5.60 8.32
CA PHE A 93 -10.41 6.12 9.42
C PHE A 93 -9.56 7.32 8.96
N ASP A 94 -9.64 8.44 9.67
CA ASP A 94 -8.75 9.57 9.39
C ASP A 94 -7.37 9.31 9.99
N PHE A 95 -6.38 9.06 9.14
CA PHE A 95 -5.00 8.81 9.57
C PHE A 95 -4.28 10.08 10.03
N ARG A 96 -4.78 11.27 9.68
CA ARG A 96 -4.19 12.54 10.12
C ARG A 96 -4.30 12.74 11.62
N GLN A 97 -5.32 12.18 12.26
CA GLN A 97 -5.44 12.24 13.72
C GLN A 97 -4.33 11.50 14.47
N LEU A 98 -3.60 10.60 13.77
CA LEU A 98 -2.43 9.91 14.31
C LEU A 98 -1.11 10.55 13.90
N ALA A 99 -1.15 11.64 13.11
CA ALA A 99 0.04 12.30 12.65
C ALA A 99 0.76 12.97 13.84
N PRO A 100 2.07 12.72 14.03
CA PRO A 100 2.84 13.46 15.02
C PRO A 100 3.03 14.92 14.59
N ALA A 101 3.49 15.77 15.51
CA ALA A 101 3.85 17.14 15.18
C ALA A 101 5.02 17.17 14.17
N PRO A 102 4.99 18.06 13.16
CA PRO A 102 6.11 18.23 12.24
C PRO A 102 7.43 18.51 12.99
N PRO A 103 8.59 18.05 12.47
CA PRO A 103 8.80 17.41 11.17
C PRO A 103 8.56 15.88 11.16
N ALA A 104 8.18 15.27 12.29
CA ALA A 104 7.91 13.85 12.34
C ALA A 104 6.70 13.50 11.47
N ARG A 105 6.68 12.28 10.93
CA ARG A 105 5.64 11.80 10.00
C ARG A 105 5.26 10.36 10.34
N LEU A 106 4.03 10.01 10.00
CA LEU A 106 3.41 8.72 10.30
C LEU A 106 4.00 7.61 9.40
N ARG A 107 4.26 6.44 9.98
CA ARG A 107 4.69 5.23 9.27
C ARG A 107 3.55 4.22 9.31
N VAL A 108 3.10 3.77 8.15
CA VAL A 108 1.92 2.89 8.05
C VAL A 108 2.38 1.48 7.69
N VAL A 109 1.89 0.48 8.42
CA VAL A 109 2.21 -0.93 8.18
C VAL A 109 0.92 -1.74 8.15
N GLY A 110 0.91 -2.91 7.49
CA GLY A 110 -0.24 -3.79 7.60
C GLY A 110 -0.20 -5.01 6.68
N ASN A 111 -0.93 -6.04 7.07
CA ASN A 111 -1.18 -7.20 6.23
C ASN A 111 -2.57 -7.14 5.61
N LEU A 112 -2.65 -6.52 4.44
CA LEU A 112 -3.93 -6.12 3.86
C LEU A 112 -4.56 -7.27 3.05
N PRO A 113 -5.84 -7.61 3.28
CA PRO A 113 -6.54 -8.56 2.44
C PRO A 113 -6.84 -7.94 1.07
N TYR A 114 -6.74 -8.76 0.03
CA TYR A 114 -6.74 -8.33 -1.37
C TYR A 114 -7.95 -7.50 -1.80
N ASN A 115 -9.10 -7.76 -1.19
CA ASN A 115 -10.36 -7.12 -1.52
C ASN A 115 -10.44 -5.65 -1.05
N ILE A 116 -9.61 -5.24 -0.08
CA ILE A 116 -9.60 -3.86 0.43
C ILE A 116 -8.31 -3.12 0.10
N SER A 117 -7.26 -3.80 -0.36
CA SER A 117 -5.94 -3.20 -0.53
C SER A 117 -5.94 -1.97 -1.45
N THR A 118 -6.60 -2.07 -2.61
CA THR A 118 -6.62 -0.97 -3.59
C THR A 118 -7.34 0.27 -3.07
N PRO A 119 -8.62 0.20 -2.61
CA PRO A 119 -9.29 1.37 -2.07
C PRO A 119 -8.58 1.94 -0.83
N LEU A 120 -7.96 1.08 0.00
CA LEU A 120 -7.20 1.53 1.15
C LEU A 120 -5.92 2.30 0.77
N ILE A 121 -5.21 1.85 -0.26
CA ILE A 121 -4.05 2.59 -0.78
C ILE A 121 -4.47 3.98 -1.24
N PHE A 122 -5.57 4.10 -1.99
CA PHE A 122 -6.08 5.41 -2.41
C PHE A 122 -6.42 6.31 -1.23
N HIS A 123 -7.11 5.77 -0.23
CA HIS A 123 -7.45 6.49 1.00
C HIS A 123 -6.19 6.98 1.75
N LEU A 124 -5.16 6.15 1.86
CA LEU A 124 -3.89 6.54 2.48
C LEU A 124 -3.15 7.62 1.68
N LEU A 125 -3.22 7.58 0.35
CA LEU A 125 -2.62 8.60 -0.51
C LEU A 125 -3.27 9.97 -0.38
N GLU A 126 -4.52 10.03 0.11
CA GLU A 126 -5.13 11.30 0.47
C GLU A 126 -4.42 11.95 1.67
N SER A 127 -3.76 11.15 2.53
CA SER A 127 -2.97 11.59 3.69
C SER A 127 -1.46 11.53 3.47
N ALA A 128 -1.01 11.53 2.21
CA ALA A 128 0.40 11.38 1.86
C ALA A 128 1.30 12.51 2.39
N ASP A 129 0.72 13.67 2.73
CA ASP A 129 1.43 14.81 3.33
C ASP A 129 1.96 14.50 4.73
N VAL A 130 1.22 13.73 5.53
CA VAL A 130 1.61 13.36 6.90
C VAL A 130 2.30 11.99 6.99
N ILE A 131 2.32 11.21 5.91
CA ILE A 131 2.89 9.84 5.89
C ILE A 131 4.32 9.85 5.34
N GLN A 132 5.25 9.25 6.08
CA GLN A 132 6.64 9.05 5.67
C GLN A 132 6.82 7.88 4.71
N ASP A 133 6.30 6.72 5.10
CA ASP A 133 6.42 5.47 4.36
C ASP A 133 5.26 4.52 4.68
N MET A 134 5.06 3.54 3.80
CA MET A 134 3.99 2.55 3.87
C MET A 134 4.54 1.15 3.56
N HIS A 135 4.26 0.18 4.42
CA HIS A 135 4.75 -1.19 4.29
C HIS A 135 3.59 -2.18 4.33
N PHE A 136 3.26 -2.74 3.18
CA PHE A 136 2.14 -3.68 3.04
C PHE A 136 2.56 -5.00 2.43
N THR A 137 1.99 -6.08 2.95
CA THR A 137 1.96 -7.36 2.25
C THR A 137 0.76 -7.39 1.32
N LEU A 138 1.03 -7.57 0.03
CA LEU A 138 0.04 -7.52 -1.05
C LEU A 138 0.21 -8.71 -1.98
N GLN A 139 -0.85 -9.00 -2.74
CA GLN A 139 -0.77 -9.96 -3.86
C GLN A 139 0.22 -9.47 -4.90
N LYS A 140 0.96 -10.41 -5.50
CA LYS A 140 1.99 -10.08 -6.51
C LYS A 140 1.42 -9.23 -7.64
N GLU A 141 0.27 -9.60 -8.16
CA GLU A 141 -0.37 -8.97 -9.32
C GLU A 141 -0.76 -7.52 -9.01
N VAL A 142 -1.08 -7.23 -7.75
CA VAL A 142 -1.37 -5.87 -7.28
C VAL A 142 -0.07 -5.06 -7.20
N VAL A 143 0.99 -5.62 -6.61
CA VAL A 143 2.32 -4.98 -6.53
C VAL A 143 2.87 -4.68 -7.92
N ASP A 144 2.81 -5.66 -8.83
CA ASP A 144 3.29 -5.51 -10.21
C ASP A 144 2.59 -4.36 -10.92
N ARG A 145 1.28 -4.17 -10.70
CA ARG A 145 0.52 -3.05 -11.27
C ARG A 145 0.90 -1.72 -10.63
N LEU A 146 1.09 -1.66 -9.32
CA LEU A 146 1.47 -0.44 -8.61
C LEU A 146 2.86 0.05 -9.05
N ALA A 147 3.80 -0.87 -9.23
CA ALA A 147 5.18 -0.59 -9.62
C ALA A 147 5.43 -0.63 -11.15
N ALA A 148 4.38 -0.80 -11.96
CA ALA A 148 4.51 -0.93 -13.40
C ALA A 148 5.17 0.32 -14.02
N PRO A 149 6.22 0.21 -14.84
CA PRO A 149 6.79 1.37 -15.52
C PRO A 149 5.88 1.83 -16.68
N PRO A 150 5.92 3.12 -17.07
CA PRO A 150 5.22 3.62 -18.24
C PRO A 150 5.54 2.80 -19.50
N GLY A 151 4.52 2.49 -20.29
CA GLY A 151 4.66 1.68 -21.51
C GLY A 151 4.62 0.16 -21.31
N SER A 152 4.60 -0.34 -20.07
CA SER A 152 4.38 -1.78 -19.83
C SER A 152 2.91 -2.18 -20.03
N LYS A 153 2.66 -3.45 -20.37
CA LYS A 153 1.29 -3.99 -20.60
C LYS A 153 0.38 -3.91 -19.37
N ILE A 154 0.97 -3.86 -18.17
CA ILE A 154 0.27 -3.80 -16.88
C ILE A 154 0.21 -2.38 -16.31
N TYR A 155 0.82 -1.40 -17.00
CA TYR A 155 0.71 0.01 -16.67
C TYR A 155 -0.71 0.50 -16.91
N GLY A 156 -1.27 1.24 -15.96
CA GLY A 156 -2.60 1.80 -16.12
C GLY A 156 -2.93 2.84 -15.05
N ARG A 157 -4.22 3.11 -14.88
CA ARG A 157 -4.73 4.13 -13.95
C ARG A 157 -4.17 3.99 -12.54
N LEU A 158 -4.08 2.76 -12.02
CA LEU A 158 -3.55 2.49 -10.69
C LEU A 158 -2.08 2.90 -10.57
N SER A 159 -1.26 2.54 -11.57
CA SER A 159 0.16 2.88 -11.62
C SER A 159 0.35 4.40 -11.62
N VAL A 160 -0.37 5.11 -12.49
CA VAL A 160 -0.29 6.59 -12.62
C VAL A 160 -0.62 7.27 -11.30
N MET A 161 -1.76 6.93 -10.69
CA MET A 161 -2.24 7.64 -9.51
C MET A 161 -1.32 7.46 -8.30
N VAL A 162 -0.76 6.26 -8.14
CA VAL A 162 0.12 5.94 -7.02
C VAL A 162 1.50 6.52 -7.25
N GLN A 163 2.09 6.30 -8.43
CA GLN A 163 3.43 6.80 -8.76
C GLN A 163 3.51 8.33 -8.81
N TYR A 164 2.39 9.00 -9.05
CA TYR A 164 2.32 10.47 -8.94
C TYR A 164 2.54 10.98 -7.50
N ARG A 165 2.21 10.17 -6.48
CA ARG A 165 2.29 10.58 -5.07
C ARG A 165 3.43 9.91 -4.31
N CYS A 166 3.81 8.69 -4.66
CA CYS A 166 4.88 7.96 -3.98
C CYS A 166 5.65 7.04 -4.93
N ALA A 167 6.90 6.75 -4.58
CA ALA A 167 7.64 5.68 -5.22
C ALA A 167 7.16 4.32 -4.71
N VAL A 168 6.97 3.36 -5.62
CA VAL A 168 6.55 2.00 -5.28
C VAL A 168 7.70 1.04 -5.56
N THR A 169 8.11 0.28 -4.53
CA THR A 169 9.18 -0.72 -4.63
C THR A 169 8.71 -2.06 -4.07
N SER A 170 8.94 -3.14 -4.80
CA SER A 170 8.67 -4.50 -4.33
C SER A 170 9.80 -4.99 -3.43
N LEU A 171 9.51 -5.38 -2.18
CA LEU A 171 10.54 -5.80 -1.21
C LEU A 171 11.01 -7.24 -1.43
N PHE A 172 10.23 -8.20 -0.96
CA PHE A 172 10.52 -9.62 -1.13
C PHE A 172 9.24 -10.40 -1.27
N ARG A 173 9.34 -11.55 -1.94
CA ARG A 173 8.20 -12.44 -2.11
C ARG A 173 8.00 -13.28 -0.86
N LEU A 174 6.75 -13.34 -0.39
CA LEU A 174 6.35 -14.30 0.63
C LEU A 174 6.10 -15.66 -0.05
N PRO A 175 6.56 -16.78 0.53
CA PRO A 175 6.16 -18.10 0.05
C PRO A 175 4.63 -18.23 0.14
N PRO A 176 3.97 -19.01 -0.74
CA PRO A 176 2.54 -19.23 -0.65
C PRO A 176 2.17 -19.78 0.74
N ALA A 177 1.08 -19.29 1.31
CA ALA A 177 0.64 -19.75 2.63
C ALA A 177 0.42 -21.27 2.59
N PRO A 178 0.80 -22.01 3.64
CA PRO A 178 0.41 -23.40 3.75
C PRO A 178 -1.11 -23.48 3.61
N SER A 179 -1.60 -24.24 2.64
CA SER A 179 -3.04 -24.39 2.47
C SER A 179 -3.62 -25.02 3.73
N ALA A 180 -4.41 -24.26 4.50
CA ALA A 180 -5.09 -24.76 5.71
C ALA A 180 -6.21 -25.78 5.42
N ARG A 181 -6.19 -26.39 4.23
CA ARG A 181 -6.99 -27.53 3.80
C ARG A 181 -6.09 -28.36 2.88
N PRO A 182 -5.88 -29.67 3.12
CA PRO A 182 -5.34 -30.53 2.08
C PRO A 182 -6.31 -30.46 0.87
N PRO A 183 -5.81 -30.48 -0.38
CA PRO A 183 -6.67 -30.60 -1.54
C PRO A 183 -7.50 -31.88 -1.39
N ARG A 184 -8.82 -31.79 -1.59
CA ARG A 184 -9.75 -32.94 -1.55
C ARG A 184 -9.56 -33.89 -2.75
N TRP A 185 -8.59 -33.60 -3.60
CA TRP A 185 -8.24 -34.41 -4.77
C TRP A 185 -6.74 -34.63 -4.79
N THR A 186 -6.33 -35.89 -4.65
CA THR A 186 -5.03 -36.39 -5.09
C THR A 186 -5.03 -36.43 -6.62
N PRO A 187 -4.11 -35.73 -7.31
CA PRO A 187 -3.78 -36.11 -8.68
C PRO A 187 -2.77 -37.28 -8.64
N PRO A 188 -2.77 -38.19 -9.63
CA PRO A 188 -1.81 -39.28 -9.69
C PRO A 188 -0.40 -38.73 -9.91
N SER A 189 0.57 -39.39 -9.28
CA SER A 189 1.99 -39.12 -9.36
C SER A 189 2.52 -39.24 -10.79
N SER A 190 2.84 -38.12 -11.44
CA SER A 190 3.89 -38.00 -12.46
C SER A 190 3.97 -36.56 -12.96
N GLY A 191 5.13 -35.91 -12.78
CA GLY A 191 5.35 -34.58 -13.38
C GLY A 191 6.28 -33.68 -12.58
N TRP A 192 7.58 -33.96 -12.69
CA TRP A 192 8.64 -32.96 -12.92
C TRP A 192 8.55 -31.62 -12.19
N CYS A 193 9.47 -31.47 -11.22
CA CYS A 193 9.86 -30.19 -10.65
C CYS A 193 11.12 -29.70 -11.37
N PRO A 194 11.12 -28.53 -12.03
CA PRO A 194 12.36 -27.79 -12.26
C PRO A 194 12.25 -26.37 -11.71
N THR A 195 13.05 -26.15 -10.67
CA THR A 195 13.64 -24.86 -10.26
C THR A 195 14.29 -24.14 -11.45
N LYS A 196 14.16 -22.80 -11.52
CA LYS A 196 15.15 -21.84 -12.07
C LYS A 196 14.68 -20.37 -11.90
N SER A 197 15.31 -19.68 -10.93
CA SER A 197 15.93 -18.31 -10.87
C SER A 197 15.32 -17.09 -11.62
N PRO A 198 15.67 -15.80 -11.33
CA PRO A 198 16.73 -15.23 -10.46
C PRO A 198 16.24 -14.06 -9.51
N PRO A 199 17.13 -13.41 -8.71
CA PRO A 199 16.78 -12.60 -7.54
C PRO A 199 16.67 -11.10 -7.88
N TRP A 200 15.77 -10.37 -7.22
CA TRP A 200 15.71 -8.90 -7.36
C TRP A 200 15.43 -8.23 -6.02
N THR A 201 16.12 -7.11 -5.84
CA THR A 201 16.44 -6.41 -4.58
C THR A 201 15.50 -5.23 -4.29
N TRP A 202 15.44 -4.77 -3.04
CA TRP A 202 14.71 -3.57 -2.59
C TRP A 202 15.53 -2.69 -1.66
N ALA A 203 15.26 -1.37 -1.67
CA ALA A 203 15.67 -0.42 -0.64
C ALA A 203 14.79 0.86 -0.60
N THR A 204 14.66 1.35 0.63
CA THR A 204 14.35 2.66 1.23
C THR A 204 13.93 3.89 0.40
N ASN A 205 13.03 4.67 1.00
CA ASN A 205 12.70 6.05 0.65
C ASN A 205 13.84 6.98 1.11
N ARG A 206 14.61 7.56 0.17
CA ARG A 206 15.26 8.87 0.37
C ARG A 206 14.52 9.86 -0.53
N PRO A 207 14.16 11.06 -0.05
CA PRO A 207 13.58 12.07 -0.91
C PRO A 207 14.56 12.36 -2.07
N SER A 208 14.05 12.38 -3.30
CA SER A 208 14.86 12.85 -4.44
C SER A 208 15.26 14.30 -4.19
N PRO A 209 16.55 14.67 -4.33
CA PRO A 209 16.99 16.06 -4.17
C PRO A 209 16.42 17.03 -5.21
N ASP A 210 15.79 16.52 -6.27
CA ASP A 210 15.52 17.26 -7.51
C ASP A 210 14.02 17.51 -7.76
N TRP A 211 13.18 17.40 -6.73
CA TRP A 211 11.77 17.75 -6.86
C TRP A 211 11.58 19.26 -6.76
N SER A 212 11.46 19.92 -7.90
CA SER A 212 10.89 21.26 -8.04
C SER A 212 9.56 21.16 -8.80
N PRO A 213 8.48 21.80 -8.32
CA PRO A 213 7.18 21.72 -8.98
C PRO A 213 7.25 22.41 -10.34
N ARG A 214 7.13 21.64 -11.44
CA ARG A 214 6.92 22.22 -12.76
C ARG A 214 5.54 22.87 -12.79
N PRO A 215 5.41 24.13 -13.24
CA PRO A 215 4.11 24.77 -13.34
C PRO A 215 3.21 24.04 -14.35
N SER A 216 1.93 23.93 -14.01
CA SER A 216 0.88 23.34 -14.85
C SER A 216 0.81 24.03 -16.21
N PRO A 217 0.47 23.32 -17.30
CA PRO A 217 0.33 23.93 -18.61
C PRO A 217 -1.04 24.63 -18.71
N SER A 218 -1.16 25.84 -18.15
CA SER A 218 -2.21 26.79 -18.54
C SER A 218 -1.69 27.62 -19.70
N GLY A 219 -1.85 27.08 -20.91
CA GLY A 219 -1.43 27.73 -22.15
C GLY A 219 -2.06 27.08 -23.35
N ALA A 220 -3.40 27.14 -23.43
CA ALA A 220 -4.11 26.86 -24.66
C ALA A 220 -3.57 27.78 -25.76
N ARG A 221 -2.82 27.21 -26.72
CA ARG A 221 -2.49 27.91 -27.97
C ARG A 221 -3.78 27.96 -28.81
N PRO A 222 -4.20 29.12 -29.33
CA PRO A 222 -5.34 29.16 -30.22
C PRO A 222 -5.01 28.46 -31.55
N CYS A 223 -6.00 27.71 -32.05
CA CYS A 223 -6.02 27.06 -33.35
C CYS A 223 -5.62 28.06 -34.46
N ALA A 224 -4.52 27.80 -35.16
CA ALA A 224 -4.18 28.52 -36.38
C ALA A 224 -5.10 28.06 -37.52
N THR A 225 -5.99 28.95 -37.98
CA THR A 225 -6.70 28.84 -39.26
C THR A 225 -5.74 29.01 -40.44
N PRO A 226 -5.89 28.26 -41.54
CA PRO A 226 -5.08 28.46 -42.74
C PRO A 226 -5.62 29.62 -43.58
N SER A 227 -4.82 30.68 -43.76
CA SER A 227 -5.07 31.75 -44.71
C SER A 227 -4.59 31.34 -46.12
N ARG A 228 -5.52 31.08 -47.04
CA ARG A 228 -5.27 31.13 -48.48
C ARG A 228 -5.87 32.43 -49.04
N GLY A 229 -5.01 33.20 -49.70
CA GLY A 229 -5.27 34.56 -50.13
C GLY A 229 -6.31 34.70 -51.23
N CYS A 230 -6.98 35.85 -51.22
CA CYS A 230 -7.65 36.43 -52.38
C CYS A 230 -7.36 37.94 -52.36
N SER A 231 -6.60 38.41 -53.34
CA SER A 231 -6.26 39.82 -53.54
C SER A 231 -7.43 40.57 -54.18
N PRO A 232 -7.77 41.80 -53.75
CA PRO A 232 -8.83 42.59 -54.39
C PRO A 232 -8.31 43.30 -55.65
N ARG A 233 -8.95 43.03 -56.80
CA ARG A 233 -8.79 43.81 -58.04
C ARG A 233 -9.24 45.26 -57.82
N ARG A 234 -8.33 46.21 -58.01
CA ARG A 234 -8.65 47.63 -58.25
C ARG A 234 -9.47 47.76 -59.54
N ARG A 235 -10.62 48.43 -59.46
CA ARG A 235 -11.32 49.00 -60.63
C ARG A 235 -10.91 50.46 -60.76
N SER A 236 -10.29 50.82 -61.87
CA SER A 236 -10.16 52.19 -62.37
C SER A 236 -11.37 52.50 -63.26
N ALA A 237 -11.97 53.69 -63.08
CA ALA A 237 -13.05 54.23 -63.91
C ALA A 237 -12.50 54.83 -65.23
N PRO A 238 -13.30 54.91 -66.31
CA PRO A 238 -12.86 55.42 -67.60
C PRO A 238 -13.02 56.96 -67.70
N PRO A 239 -12.32 57.64 -68.65
CA PRO A 239 -12.44 59.08 -68.82
C PRO A 239 -13.49 59.49 -69.87
N ALA A 240 -14.04 60.69 -69.66
CA ALA A 240 -14.84 61.58 -70.52
C ALA A 240 -15.96 60.96 -71.38
#